data_AF-A0A3C0NHM0-F1
#
_entry.id   AF-A0A3C0NHM0-F1
#
_cell.length_a   1.000
_cell.length_b   1.000
_cell.length_c   1.000
_cell.angle_alpha   90.00
_cell.angle_beta   90.00
_cell.angle_gamma   90.00
#
_symmetry.space_group_name_H-M   'P 1'
#
loop_
_entity.id
_entity.type
_entity.pdbx_description
1 polymer ?
#
loop_
_entity_poly.entity_id
_entity_poly.type
_entity_poly.pdbx_seq_one_letter_code
_entity_poly.pdbx_strand_id
1 'polypeptide(L)'
;MKKLMYAGALTLAMAALIYPDYAGARDDSGRVTHIDSSVQFPPTKARIFRHTLRLHVPQNSSPLSQLSIQVPSGLTASNNISIYDHSGREINANVSVNGSQIILMFTQPITPGTKINIELNDIRRTGVSNAWLYPVSVRLAGSNADIPIGIANLRVY
;
A
#
# COMPACT_ATOMS: atom_id res chain seq x y z
N MET A 1 42.35 -21.51 -55.73
CA MET A 1 42.13 -20.93 -54.38
C MET A 1 40.64 -20.99 -54.05
N LYS A 2 40.35 -21.53 -52.86
CA LYS A 2 39.13 -21.57 -52.01
C LYS A 2 37.79 -21.04 -52.54
N LYS A 3 36.74 -21.86 -52.41
CA LYS A 3 35.37 -21.37 -52.09
C LYS A 3 34.93 -21.98 -50.75
N LEU A 4 34.62 -21.09 -49.82
CA LEU A 4 34.30 -21.33 -48.42
C LEU A 4 32.90 -21.92 -48.28
N MET A 5 32.76 -22.99 -47.50
CA MET A 5 31.47 -23.52 -47.07
C MET A 5 31.13 -23.01 -45.65
N TYR A 6 29.93 -22.43 -45.57
CA TYR A 6 28.99 -22.26 -44.46
C TYR A 6 29.42 -22.66 -43.03
N ALA A 7 29.23 -21.72 -42.10
CA ALA A 7 28.90 -22.01 -40.71
C ALA A 7 27.74 -21.10 -40.28
N GLY A 8 26.64 -21.72 -39.85
CA GLY A 8 25.35 -21.08 -39.61
C GLY A 8 25.32 -20.21 -38.34
N ALA A 9 24.50 -19.16 -38.40
CA ALA A 9 24.20 -18.30 -37.25
C ALA A 9 23.16 -18.97 -36.34
N LEU A 10 23.48 -19.12 -35.07
CA LEU A 10 22.53 -19.52 -34.02
C LEU A 10 21.92 -18.25 -33.40
N THR A 11 20.69 -17.92 -33.77
CA THR A 11 19.94 -16.83 -33.14
C THR A 11 19.23 -17.34 -31.89
N LEU A 12 19.70 -16.89 -30.72
CA LEU A 12 19.07 -17.18 -29.43
C LEU A 12 17.95 -16.16 -29.19
N ALA A 13 16.69 -16.57 -29.35
CA ALA A 13 15.55 -15.73 -29.02
C ALA A 13 15.29 -15.76 -27.50
N MET A 14 15.68 -14.70 -26.80
CA MET A 14 15.30 -14.47 -25.40
C MET A 14 13.86 -13.95 -25.36
N ALA A 15 12.90 -14.82 -25.06
CA ALA A 15 11.56 -14.38 -24.68
C ALA A 15 11.62 -13.88 -23.22
N ALA A 16 11.72 -12.57 -23.03
CA ALA A 16 11.52 -11.97 -21.72
C ALA A 16 10.04 -12.14 -21.32
N LEU A 17 9.78 -12.83 -20.22
CA LEU A 17 8.46 -12.85 -19.58
C LEU A 17 8.19 -11.45 -19.03
N ILE A 18 7.50 -10.63 -19.82
CA ILE A 18 6.95 -9.36 -19.37
C ILE A 18 5.73 -9.70 -18.53
N TYR A 19 5.83 -9.58 -17.21
CA TYR A 19 4.64 -9.59 -16.36
C TYR A 19 3.79 -8.37 -16.76
N PRO A 20 2.52 -8.55 -17.16
CA PRO A 20 1.66 -7.43 -17.43
C PRO A 20 1.43 -6.67 -16.11
N ASP A 21 1.91 -5.43 -16.06
CA ASP A 21 1.49 -4.45 -15.07
C ASP A 21 0.05 -4.05 -15.42
N TYR A 22 -0.92 -4.55 -14.67
CA TYR A 22 -2.33 -4.25 -14.89
C TYR A 22 -2.60 -2.83 -14.40
N ALA A 23 -2.41 -1.84 -15.26
CA ALA A 23 -2.99 -0.51 -15.08
C ALA A 23 -4.52 -0.57 -15.29
N GLY A 24 -5.24 -1.13 -14.32
CA GLY A 24 -6.70 -1.11 -14.29
C GLY A 24 -7.22 0.23 -13.80
N ALA A 25 -8.31 0.71 -14.39
CA ALA A 25 -9.07 1.82 -13.82
C ALA A 25 -9.49 1.45 -12.39
N ARG A 26 -9.24 2.33 -11.42
CA ARG A 26 -9.64 2.17 -10.01
C ARG A 26 -11.15 2.39 -9.89
N ASP A 27 -11.93 1.43 -10.37
CA ASP A 27 -13.39 1.44 -10.26
C ASP A 27 -13.87 0.45 -9.19
N ASP A 28 -15.14 0.58 -8.80
CA ASP A 28 -15.77 -0.24 -7.78
C ASP A 28 -15.90 -1.73 -8.20
N SER A 29 -15.68 -2.05 -9.49
CA SER A 29 -15.79 -3.39 -10.05
C SER A 29 -14.52 -4.25 -9.85
N GLY A 30 -13.43 -3.63 -9.40
CA GLY A 30 -12.17 -4.30 -9.10
C GLY A 30 -12.30 -5.43 -8.08
N ARG A 31 -11.27 -6.29 -8.00
CA ARG A 31 -11.23 -7.45 -7.07
C ARG A 31 -10.20 -7.30 -5.96
N VAL A 32 -9.40 -6.24 -6.01
CA VAL A 32 -8.25 -6.03 -5.13
C VAL A 32 -8.41 -4.69 -4.43
N THR A 33 -8.31 -4.73 -3.10
CA THR A 33 -8.23 -3.53 -2.27
C THR A 33 -7.08 -2.65 -2.74
N HIS A 34 -7.29 -1.36 -2.87
CA HIS A 34 -6.27 -0.43 -3.35
C HIS A 34 -6.26 0.86 -2.55
N ILE A 35 -5.16 1.60 -2.68
CA ILE A 35 -4.99 2.92 -2.10
C ILE A 35 -5.52 3.95 -3.11
N ASP A 36 -6.49 4.76 -2.69
CA ASP A 36 -7.04 5.85 -3.47
C ASP A 36 -6.13 7.08 -3.42
N SER A 37 -5.67 7.43 -2.20
CA SER A 37 -4.85 8.61 -1.97
C SER A 37 -4.17 8.58 -0.61
N SER A 38 -3.20 9.46 -0.42
CA SER A 38 -2.56 9.74 0.87
C SER A 38 -2.33 11.24 1.02
N VAL A 39 -2.58 11.78 2.22
CA VAL A 39 -2.50 13.23 2.48
C VAL A 39 -1.90 13.53 3.85
N GLN A 40 -1.06 14.56 3.91
CA GLN A 40 -0.44 15.04 5.15
C GLN A 40 -1.21 16.25 5.72
N PHE A 41 -1.32 16.34 7.04
CA PHE A 41 -1.75 17.54 7.74
C PHE A 41 -0.85 17.85 8.96
N PRO A 42 -0.38 19.09 9.14
CA PRO A 42 -0.49 20.23 8.21
C PRO A 42 0.26 19.94 6.90
N PRO A 43 -0.04 20.63 5.78
CA PRO A 43 0.62 20.41 4.49
C PRO A 43 2.07 20.96 4.43
N THR A 44 2.67 21.28 5.57
CA THR A 44 4.00 21.88 5.71
C THR A 44 5.03 20.84 6.18
N LYS A 45 6.32 21.20 6.26
CA LYS A 45 7.39 20.33 6.79
C LYS A 45 7.38 20.26 8.33
N ALA A 46 6.21 20.03 8.92
CA ALA A 46 6.09 19.89 10.37
C ALA A 46 6.87 18.67 10.88
N ARG A 47 7.47 18.80 12.07
CA ARG A 47 8.23 17.71 12.71
C ARG A 47 7.33 16.58 13.16
N ILE A 48 6.11 16.92 13.57
CA ILE A 48 5.04 15.99 13.97
C ILE A 48 3.84 16.32 13.10
N PHE A 49 3.23 15.32 12.48
CA PHE A 49 2.13 15.50 11.55
C PHE A 49 1.20 14.28 11.54
N ARG A 50 0.01 14.46 10.99
CA ARG A 50 -0.93 13.39 10.67
C ARG A 50 -0.76 12.99 9.21
N HIS A 51 -0.75 11.69 8.95
CA HIS A 51 -0.79 11.15 7.59
C HIS A 51 -2.03 10.28 7.41
N THR A 52 -2.92 10.67 6.51
CA THR A 52 -4.16 9.95 6.25
C THR A 52 -4.02 9.15 4.97
N LEU A 53 -4.21 7.83 5.05
CA LEU A 53 -4.26 6.92 3.91
C LEU A 53 -5.72 6.59 3.64
N ARG A 54 -6.16 6.76 2.38
CA ARG A 54 -7.50 6.41 1.94
C ARG A 54 -7.44 5.12 1.15
N LEU A 55 -8.14 4.11 1.62
CA LEU A 55 -8.21 2.80 0.99
C LEU A 55 -9.64 2.51 0.55
N HIS A 56 -9.74 1.78 -0.54
CA HIS A 56 -10.99 1.32 -1.09
C HIS A 56 -10.96 -0.20 -1.21
N VAL A 57 -11.93 -0.84 -0.58
CA VAL A 57 -12.24 -2.27 -0.70
C VAL A 57 -13.34 -2.41 -1.76
N PRO A 58 -13.05 -2.84 -3.00
CA PRO A 58 -14.05 -2.93 -4.07
C PRO A 58 -15.21 -3.87 -3.75
N GLN A 59 -16.31 -3.79 -4.49
CA GLN A 59 -17.49 -4.64 -4.23
C GLN A 59 -17.25 -6.13 -4.51
N ASN A 60 -16.39 -6.45 -5.49
CA ASN A 60 -16.09 -7.82 -5.89
C ASN A 60 -14.85 -8.41 -5.22
N SER A 61 -14.35 -7.79 -4.14
CA SER A 61 -13.22 -8.30 -3.36
C SER A 61 -13.67 -9.20 -2.21
N SER A 62 -12.73 -9.88 -1.57
CA SER A 62 -13.00 -10.54 -0.28
C SER A 62 -12.98 -9.51 0.86
N PRO A 63 -13.64 -9.79 2.00
CA PRO A 63 -13.55 -8.94 3.18
C PRO A 63 -12.12 -8.79 3.68
N LEU A 64 -11.77 -7.59 4.14
CA LEU A 64 -10.43 -7.25 4.62
C LEU A 64 -10.33 -7.50 6.14
N SER A 65 -9.42 -8.37 6.57
CA SER A 65 -9.25 -8.72 7.99
C SER A 65 -8.08 -8.00 8.67
N GLN A 66 -7.04 -7.65 7.90
CA GLN A 66 -5.85 -7.00 8.44
C GLN A 66 -5.24 -6.04 7.42
N LEU A 67 -4.69 -4.93 7.92
CA LEU A 67 -3.82 -4.02 7.18
C LEU A 67 -2.43 -3.99 7.81
N SER A 68 -1.40 -4.02 6.97
CA SER A 68 -0.01 -3.82 7.37
C SER A 68 0.56 -2.64 6.60
N ILE A 69 1.15 -1.68 7.31
CA ILE A 69 1.80 -0.50 6.73
C ILE A 69 3.25 -0.51 7.18
N GLN A 70 4.18 -0.47 6.22
CA GLN A 70 5.60 -0.29 6.51
C GLN A 70 5.93 1.20 6.58
N VAL A 71 6.40 1.63 7.74
CA VAL A 71 6.87 2.98 8.02
C VAL A 71 8.29 3.11 7.48
N PRO A 72 8.54 4.02 6.51
CA PRO A 72 9.86 4.18 5.94
C PRO A 72 10.85 4.79 6.93
N SER A 73 12.14 4.61 6.65
CA SER A 73 13.21 5.20 7.44
C SER A 73 13.12 6.72 7.50
N GLY A 74 13.53 7.30 8.63
CA GLY A 74 13.41 8.72 8.89
C GLY A 74 12.01 9.18 9.32
N LEU A 75 11.06 8.26 9.49
CA LEU A 75 9.80 8.48 10.18
C LEU A 75 9.66 7.52 11.38
N THR A 76 8.91 7.94 12.37
CA THR A 76 8.53 7.10 13.52
C THR A 76 7.04 7.23 13.74
N ALA A 77 6.36 6.08 13.81
CA ALA A 77 4.92 6.03 14.07
C ALA A 77 4.64 5.90 15.57
N SER A 78 3.50 6.44 15.98
CA SER A 78 2.94 6.26 17.31
C SER A 78 1.80 5.24 17.26
N ASN A 79 1.34 4.77 18.42
CA ASN A 79 0.13 3.95 18.53
C ASN A 79 -1.17 4.76 18.38
N ASN A 80 -1.08 6.09 18.22
CA ASN A 80 -2.23 6.94 17.99
C ASN A 80 -2.67 6.81 16.52
N ILE A 81 -3.52 5.83 16.25
CA ILE A 81 -4.03 5.54 14.91
C ILE A 81 -5.54 5.43 15.00
N SER A 82 -6.23 6.19 14.16
CA SER A 82 -7.68 6.19 14.08
C SER A 82 -8.12 5.69 12.71
N ILE A 83 -9.20 4.93 12.66
CA ILE A 83 -9.72 4.34 11.42
C ILE A 83 -11.19 4.69 11.31
N TYR A 84 -11.60 5.25 10.17
CA TYR A 84 -12.97 5.67 9.93
C TYR A 84 -13.48 5.11 8.60
N ASP A 85 -14.77 4.82 8.51
CA ASP A 85 -15.41 4.65 7.21
C ASP A 85 -15.67 6.01 6.53
N HIS A 86 -16.12 5.98 5.29
CA HIS A 86 -16.45 7.19 4.52
C HIS A 86 -17.57 8.06 5.14
N SER A 87 -18.39 7.51 6.03
CA SER A 87 -19.43 8.25 6.76
C SER A 87 -18.88 8.93 8.02
N GLY A 88 -17.60 8.71 8.36
CA GLY A 88 -16.95 9.24 9.55
C GLY A 88 -17.16 8.38 10.79
N ARG A 89 -17.77 7.20 10.66
CA ARG A 89 -17.93 6.27 11.78
C ARG A 89 -16.62 5.54 12.02
N GLU A 90 -16.20 5.49 13.28
CA GLU A 90 -14.98 4.80 13.70
C GLU A 90 -15.10 3.28 13.50
N ILE A 91 -14.01 2.69 13.02
CA ILE A 91 -13.87 1.26 12.81
C ILE A 91 -12.90 0.72 13.85
N ASN A 92 -13.39 -0.21 14.67
CA ASN A 92 -12.59 -0.82 15.72
C ASN A 92 -11.55 -1.79 15.15
N ALA A 93 -10.28 -1.55 15.46
CA ALA A 93 -9.17 -2.44 15.15
C ALA A 93 -8.18 -2.51 16.32
N ASN A 94 -7.55 -3.66 16.49
CA ASN A 94 -6.40 -3.79 17.36
C ASN A 94 -5.17 -3.24 16.63
N VAL A 95 -4.60 -2.18 17.18
CA VAL A 95 -3.45 -1.48 16.62
C VAL A 95 -2.18 -1.97 17.31
N SER A 96 -1.17 -2.32 16.51
CA SER A 96 0.18 -2.63 16.99
C SER A 96 1.21 -1.92 16.13
N VAL A 97 2.16 -1.23 16.78
CA VAL A 97 3.32 -0.64 16.12
C VAL A 97 4.57 -1.34 16.62
N ASN A 98 5.21 -2.10 15.75
CA ASN A 98 6.43 -2.85 16.03
C ASN A 98 7.57 -2.32 15.15
N GLY A 99 8.39 -1.43 15.71
CA GLY A 99 9.50 -0.82 15.00
C GLY A 99 9.00 -0.02 13.79
N SER A 100 9.32 -0.51 12.59
CA SER A 100 8.91 0.10 11.32
C SER A 100 7.61 -0.47 10.76
N GLN A 101 6.92 -1.37 11.46
CA GLN A 101 5.69 -2.00 10.96
C GLN A 101 4.49 -1.62 11.82
N ILE A 102 3.44 -1.14 11.16
CA ILE A 102 2.12 -0.92 11.76
C ILE A 102 1.22 -2.06 11.31
N ILE A 103 0.56 -2.72 12.25
CA ILE A 103 -0.42 -3.78 12.01
C ILE A 103 -1.75 -3.33 12.59
N LEU A 104 -2.78 -3.32 11.75
CA LEU A 104 -4.17 -3.05 12.12
C LEU A 104 -4.97 -4.34 11.92
N MET A 105 -5.39 -4.98 12.99
CA MET A 105 -6.25 -6.17 12.94
C MET A 105 -7.69 -5.73 13.18
N PHE A 106 -8.53 -5.77 12.15
CA PHE A 106 -9.92 -5.34 12.29
C PHE A 106 -10.69 -6.32 13.18
N THR A 107 -11.42 -5.79 14.15
CA THR A 107 -12.22 -6.62 15.08
C THR A 107 -13.33 -7.39 14.35
N GLN A 108 -13.85 -6.79 13.28
CA GLN A 108 -14.71 -7.42 12.30
C GLN A 108 -14.13 -7.16 10.91
N PRO A 109 -14.09 -8.16 10.01
CA PRO A 109 -13.62 -7.95 8.65
C PRO A 109 -14.39 -6.83 7.94
N ILE A 110 -13.67 -5.94 7.26
CA ILE A 110 -14.27 -4.84 6.52
C ILE A 110 -14.92 -5.40 5.27
N THR A 111 -16.21 -5.10 5.09
CA THR A 111 -17.00 -5.60 3.98
C THR A 111 -16.58 -4.98 2.65
N PRO A 112 -16.67 -5.73 1.54
CA PRO A 112 -16.54 -5.21 0.19
C PRO A 112 -17.45 -3.98 -0.06
N GLY A 113 -17.03 -3.08 -0.93
CA GLY A 113 -17.70 -1.81 -1.23
C GLY A 113 -17.47 -0.70 -0.20
N THR A 114 -16.52 -0.88 0.72
CA THR A 114 -16.23 0.10 1.78
C THR A 114 -15.00 0.92 1.45
N LYS A 115 -15.11 2.24 1.65
CA LYS A 115 -13.96 3.15 1.70
C LYS A 115 -13.61 3.44 3.15
N ILE A 116 -12.32 3.35 3.46
CA ILE A 116 -11.78 3.53 4.80
C ILE A 116 -10.66 4.58 4.78
N ASN A 117 -10.62 5.39 5.83
CA ASN A 117 -9.58 6.37 6.10
C ASN A 117 -8.78 5.86 7.30
N ILE A 118 -7.47 5.67 7.12
CA ILE A 118 -6.54 5.39 8.22
C ILE A 118 -5.76 6.66 8.52
N GLU A 119 -5.95 7.21 9.70
CA GLU A 119 -5.22 8.38 10.21
C GLU A 119 -4.06 7.91 11.08
N LEU A 120 -2.84 8.05 10.57
CA LEU A 120 -1.62 7.87 11.35
C LEU A 120 -1.33 9.18 12.07
N ASN A 121 -1.69 9.28 13.36
CA ASN A 121 -1.48 10.48 14.15
C ASN A 121 -0.09 10.49 14.78
N ASP A 122 0.40 11.70 15.02
CA ASP A 122 1.69 11.94 15.67
C ASP A 122 2.88 11.24 15.00
N ILE A 123 2.87 11.14 13.66
CA ILE A 123 4.04 10.68 12.91
C ILE A 123 5.15 11.69 13.11
N ARG A 124 6.30 11.22 13.61
CA ARG A 124 7.47 12.05 13.86
C ARG A 124 8.48 11.90 12.73
N ARG A 125 8.92 13.03 12.19
CA ARG A 125 10.05 13.11 11.27
C ARG A 125 11.35 13.06 12.06
N THR A 126 12.16 12.06 11.79
CA THR A 126 13.46 11.81 12.43
C THR A 126 14.63 11.89 11.45
N GLY A 127 14.36 11.78 10.15
CA GLY A 127 15.36 11.92 9.08
C GLY A 127 14.96 12.91 7.99
N VAL A 128 15.78 12.95 6.94
CA VAL A 128 15.56 13.78 5.76
C VAL A 128 15.41 12.87 4.55
N SER A 129 14.36 13.09 3.76
CA SER A 129 14.13 12.42 2.48
C SER A 129 13.36 13.35 1.55
N ASN A 130 13.48 13.12 0.24
CA ASN A 130 12.68 13.80 -0.78
C ASN A 130 11.24 13.25 -0.83
N ALA A 131 11.08 11.98 -0.45
CA ALA A 131 9.79 11.33 -0.32
C ALA A 131 9.88 10.19 0.69
N TRP A 132 8.79 9.98 1.42
CA TRP A 132 8.61 8.78 2.24
C TRP A 132 7.55 7.91 1.59
N LEU A 133 7.91 6.65 1.32
CA LEU A 133 7.09 5.66 0.65
C LEU A 133 6.67 4.63 1.69
N TYR A 134 5.37 4.41 1.83
CA TYR A 134 4.78 3.46 2.75
C TYR A 134 4.28 2.26 1.94
N PRO A 135 5.04 1.15 1.87
CA PRO A 135 4.50 -0.11 1.38
C PRO A 135 3.30 -0.53 2.22
N VAL A 136 2.20 -0.87 1.55
CA VAL A 136 0.97 -1.31 2.22
C VAL A 136 0.58 -2.70 1.71
N SER A 137 0.27 -3.58 2.66
CA SER A 137 -0.21 -4.93 2.40
C SER A 137 -1.47 -5.21 3.20
N VAL A 138 -2.30 -6.13 2.69
CA VAL A 138 -3.56 -6.55 3.31
C VAL A 138 -3.60 -8.05 3.53
N ARG A 139 -4.40 -8.48 4.49
CA ARG A 139 -4.89 -9.87 4.56
C ARG A 139 -6.40 -9.89 4.41
N LEU A 140 -6.87 -10.89 3.69
CA LEU A 140 -8.29 -11.13 3.47
C LEU A 140 -8.81 -12.10 4.53
N ALA A 141 -10.10 -12.02 4.86
CA ALA A 141 -10.74 -12.96 5.76
C ALA A 141 -10.57 -14.40 5.26
N GLY A 142 -10.13 -15.31 6.15
CA GLY A 142 -9.83 -16.70 5.80
C GLY A 142 -8.48 -16.95 5.12
N SER A 143 -7.66 -15.90 4.91
CA SER A 143 -6.31 -16.02 4.35
C SER A 143 -5.26 -15.45 5.32
N ASN A 144 -4.13 -16.15 5.42
CA ASN A 144 -2.95 -15.69 6.14
C ASN A 144 -1.89 -15.07 5.21
N ALA A 145 -2.17 -14.97 3.91
CA ALA A 145 -1.25 -14.39 2.94
C ALA A 145 -1.29 -12.86 3.01
N ASP A 146 -0.10 -12.24 3.10
CA ASP A 146 0.06 -10.79 2.94
C ASP A 146 0.08 -10.43 1.45
N ILE A 147 -0.91 -9.65 1.02
CA ILE A 147 -1.08 -9.21 -0.36
C ILE A 147 -0.66 -7.74 -0.46
N PRO A 148 0.41 -7.40 -1.19
CA PRO A 148 0.79 -6.00 -1.39
C PRO A 148 -0.26 -5.29 -2.26
N ILE A 149 -0.74 -4.13 -1.81
CA ILE A 149 -1.76 -3.33 -2.50
C ILE A 149 -1.22 -2.01 -3.07
N GLY A 150 0.07 -1.72 -2.82
CA GLY A 150 0.77 -0.59 -3.38
C GLY A 150 1.56 0.21 -2.35
N ILE A 151 1.82 1.46 -2.70
CA ILE A 151 2.66 2.37 -1.92
C ILE A 151 1.89 3.67 -1.69
N ALA A 152 1.64 4.03 -0.43
CA ALA A 152 1.20 5.37 -0.08
C ALA A 152 2.40 6.31 -0.02
N ASN A 153 2.28 7.51 -0.57
CA ASN A 153 3.40 8.44 -0.65
C ASN A 153 3.19 9.66 0.24
N LEU A 154 4.29 10.12 0.81
CA LEU A 154 4.38 11.38 1.53
C LEU A 154 5.41 12.24 0.81
N ARG A 155 4.92 13.17 0.00
CA ARG A 155 5.76 14.11 -0.75
C ARG A 155 6.17 15.27 0.13
N VAL A 156 7.44 15.62 0.04
CA VAL A 156 7.99 16.81 0.68
C VAL A 156 8.07 17.90 -0.39
N TYR A 157 7.18 18.88 -0.33
CA TYR A 157 7.25 20.11 -1.13
C TYR A 157 8.24 21.07 -0.49
#